data_AF-A0A8T1VD38-F1
#
_entry.id   AF-A0A8T1VD38-F1
#
_cell.length_a   1.000
_cell.length_b   1.000
_cell.length_c   1.000
_cell.angle_alpha   90.00
_cell.angle_beta   90.00
_cell.angle_gamma   90.00
#
_symmetry.space_group_name_H-M   'P 1'
#
loop_
_entity.id
_entity.type
_entity.pdbx_description
1 polymer ?
#
loop_
_entity_poly.entity_id
_entity_poly.type
_entity_poly.pdbx_seq_one_letter_code
_entity_poly.pdbx_strand_id
1 'polypeptide(L)'
;MVVDKQNTVEYNSEEPSAVVFFLHGLGDTAHGWADSFRSVAKDMPHVKFVLPTAAPRPVTIANGREIPAWYDIEAFVGGAGYAAGIEDTRDALESMIAKEVKHSVALRGLTTGGDEVLLSSHEQVDAGIPRSRIVVGGFSQGGAVSYFTGFQTKQPIGGIMVLSSFIPREK
;
A
#
# COMPACT_ATOMS: atom_id res chain seq x y z
N MET A 1 -12.55 -8.98 -1.86
CA MET A 1 -11.17 -9.16 -2.33
C MET A 1 -11.19 -8.98 -3.83
N VAL A 2 -10.41 -8.05 -4.35
CA VAL A 2 -10.16 -7.87 -5.77
C VAL A 2 -8.66 -8.02 -6.01
N VAL A 3 -8.28 -8.61 -7.13
CA VAL A 3 -6.87 -8.67 -7.56
C VAL A 3 -6.75 -7.92 -8.87
N ASP A 4 -5.86 -6.93 -8.92
CA ASP A 4 -5.63 -6.14 -10.13
C ASP A 4 -4.66 -6.85 -11.10
N LYS A 5 -4.41 -6.22 -12.26
CA LYS A 5 -3.51 -6.76 -13.29
C LYS A 5 -2.04 -6.79 -12.86
N GLN A 6 -1.68 -6.07 -11.79
CA GLN A 6 -0.35 -5.99 -11.20
C GLN A 6 -0.20 -6.96 -10.02
N ASN A 7 -1.16 -7.86 -9.79
CA ASN A 7 -1.21 -8.76 -8.64
C ASN A 7 -1.26 -8.02 -7.28
N THR A 8 -1.83 -6.82 -7.26
CA THR A 8 -2.21 -6.14 -6.02
C THR A 8 -3.48 -6.79 -5.50
N VAL A 9 -3.51 -7.15 -4.22
CA VAL A 9 -4.71 -7.63 -3.53
C VAL A 9 -5.35 -6.45 -2.79
N GLU A 10 -6.64 -6.22 -3.03
CA GLU A 10 -7.41 -5.20 -2.34
C GLU A 10 -8.60 -5.77 -1.55
N TYR A 11 -8.86 -5.20 -0.37
CA TYR A 11 -10.06 -5.41 0.42
C TYR A 11 -10.75 -4.07 0.71
N ASN A 12 -12.09 -4.09 0.79
CA ASN A 12 -12.92 -2.95 1.22
C ASN A 12 -12.70 -1.65 0.41
N SER A 13 -12.64 -1.77 -0.93
CA SER A 13 -12.41 -0.61 -1.82
C SER A 13 -13.67 0.27 -2.02
N GLU A 14 -14.83 -0.16 -1.55
CA GLU A 14 -16.08 0.61 -1.62
C GLU A 14 -16.19 1.59 -0.44
N GLU A 15 -16.20 2.89 -0.74
CA GLU A 15 -16.34 4.00 0.21
C GLU A 15 -15.48 3.91 1.50
N PRO A 16 -14.16 3.64 1.40
CA PRO A 16 -13.31 3.53 2.58
C PRO A 16 -13.09 4.89 3.27
N SER A 17 -12.92 4.85 4.59
CA SER A 17 -12.62 6.04 5.41
C SER A 17 -11.15 6.12 5.85
N ALA A 18 -10.37 5.05 5.61
CA ALA A 18 -8.95 4.92 5.91
C ALA A 18 -8.31 3.90 4.96
N VAL A 19 -6.98 3.96 4.79
CA VAL A 19 -6.21 3.00 3.96
C VAL A 19 -5.03 2.42 4.73
N VAL A 20 -4.78 1.14 4.56
CA VAL A 20 -3.55 0.46 4.95
C VAL A 20 -2.88 -0.08 3.70
N PHE A 21 -1.67 0.40 3.40
CA PHE A 21 -0.77 -0.24 2.44
C PHE A 21 0.07 -1.28 3.18
N PHE A 22 0.18 -2.50 2.66
CA PHE A 22 1.00 -3.55 3.26
C PHE A 22 1.96 -4.20 2.27
N LEU A 23 3.26 -4.08 2.52
CA LEU A 23 4.33 -4.58 1.66
C LEU A 23 4.89 -5.91 2.19
N HIS A 24 4.90 -6.94 1.35
CA HIS A 24 5.41 -8.27 1.69
C HIS A 24 6.96 -8.31 1.80
N GLY A 25 7.50 -9.44 2.28
CA GLY A 25 8.95 -9.66 2.37
C GLY A 25 9.60 -10.06 1.04
N LEU A 26 10.94 -10.07 1.01
CA LEU A 26 11.71 -10.48 -0.17
C LEU A 26 11.31 -11.88 -0.66
N GLY A 27 11.04 -12.01 -1.96
CA GLY A 27 10.70 -13.27 -2.62
C GLY A 27 9.23 -13.73 -2.45
N ASP A 28 8.44 -13.01 -1.66
CA ASP A 28 7.01 -13.28 -1.45
C ASP A 28 6.13 -12.50 -2.46
N THR A 29 4.81 -12.53 -2.29
CA THR A 29 3.84 -11.75 -3.06
C THR A 29 2.69 -11.26 -2.17
N ALA A 30 1.81 -10.39 -2.69
CA ALA A 30 0.59 -10.00 -1.98
C ALA A 30 -0.30 -11.20 -1.59
N HIS A 31 -0.32 -12.25 -2.41
CA HIS A 31 -1.13 -13.45 -2.18
C HIS A 31 -0.71 -14.21 -0.93
N GLY A 32 0.58 -14.20 -0.57
CA GLY A 32 1.10 -14.83 0.65
C GLY A 32 0.52 -14.20 1.93
N TRP A 33 0.00 -12.97 1.85
CA TRP A 33 -0.57 -12.21 2.96
C TRP A 33 -2.09 -12.05 2.88
N ALA A 34 -2.71 -12.42 1.77
CA ALA A 34 -4.14 -12.20 1.52
C ALA A 34 -5.01 -12.81 2.62
N ASP A 35 -4.79 -14.06 3.00
CA ASP A 35 -5.62 -14.72 4.02
C ASP A 35 -5.41 -14.16 5.42
N SER A 36 -4.18 -13.72 5.77
CA SER A 36 -3.91 -13.01 7.02
C SER A 36 -4.71 -11.70 7.10
N PHE A 37 -4.79 -10.96 5.99
CA PHE A 37 -5.55 -9.72 5.92
C PHE A 37 -7.06 -9.91 5.76
N ARG A 38 -7.52 -11.07 5.27
CA ARG A 38 -8.95 -11.37 5.11
C ARG A 38 -9.73 -11.22 6.42
N SER A 39 -9.20 -11.75 7.53
CA SER A 39 -9.87 -11.66 8.83
C SER A 39 -9.91 -10.22 9.33
N VAL A 40 -8.78 -9.51 9.24
CA VAL A 40 -8.67 -8.12 9.69
C VAL A 40 -9.58 -7.20 8.87
N ALA A 41 -9.64 -7.41 7.56
CA ALA A 41 -10.51 -6.65 6.66
C ALA A 41 -12.00 -6.87 6.97
N LYS A 42 -12.38 -8.08 7.42
CA LYS A 42 -13.75 -8.37 7.85
C LYS A 42 -14.12 -7.59 9.12
N ASP A 43 -13.19 -7.46 10.06
CA ASP A 43 -13.42 -6.73 11.32
C ASP A 43 -13.33 -5.21 11.16
N MET A 44 -12.70 -4.74 10.07
CA MET A 44 -12.51 -3.32 9.75
C MET A 44 -13.08 -2.97 8.37
N PRO A 45 -14.41 -3.05 8.16
CA PRO A 45 -15.03 -2.85 6.84
C PRO A 45 -14.85 -1.44 6.27
N HIS A 46 -14.55 -0.45 7.13
CA HIS A 46 -14.33 0.96 6.76
C HIS A 46 -12.87 1.28 6.41
N VAL A 47 -11.98 0.29 6.43
CA VAL A 47 -10.55 0.41 6.10
C VAL A 47 -10.28 -0.36 4.82
N LYS A 48 -9.77 0.34 3.80
CA LYS A 48 -9.24 -0.29 2.58
C LYS A 48 -7.87 -0.89 2.88
N PHE A 49 -7.65 -2.14 2.48
CA PHE A 49 -6.33 -2.76 2.55
C PHE A 49 -5.79 -2.93 1.13
N VAL A 50 -4.59 -2.43 0.88
CA VAL A 50 -3.90 -2.51 -0.42
C VAL A 50 -2.58 -3.25 -0.23
N LEU A 51 -2.50 -4.45 -0.78
CA LEU A 51 -1.32 -5.30 -0.71
C LEU A 51 -0.70 -5.39 -2.11
N PRO A 52 0.27 -4.51 -2.46
CA PRO A 52 0.96 -4.60 -3.73
C PRO A 52 1.92 -5.79 -3.78
N THR A 53 2.16 -6.32 -4.98
CA THR A 53 3.22 -7.30 -5.25
C THR A 53 4.42 -6.59 -5.87
N ALA A 54 5.61 -6.79 -5.30
CA ALA A 54 6.85 -6.26 -5.85
C ALA A 54 7.15 -6.86 -7.23
N ALA A 55 7.65 -6.05 -8.16
CA ALA A 55 8.12 -6.56 -9.44
C ALA A 55 9.33 -7.50 -9.26
N PRO A 56 9.45 -8.59 -10.04
CA PRO A 56 10.66 -9.39 -10.06
C PRO A 56 11.86 -8.55 -10.50
N ARG A 57 12.99 -8.71 -9.82
CA ARG A 57 14.27 -8.10 -10.19
C ARG A 57 15.45 -8.94 -9.72
N PRO A 58 16.64 -8.79 -10.31
CA PRO A 58 17.86 -9.40 -9.80
C PRO A 58 18.17 -8.91 -8.39
N VAL A 59 18.51 -9.83 -7.48
CA VAL A 59 18.84 -9.51 -6.08
C VAL A 59 20.23 -10.02 -5.72
N THR A 60 21.12 -9.13 -5.29
CA THR A 60 22.53 -9.39 -5.03
C THR A 60 22.74 -10.44 -3.94
N ILE A 61 22.10 -10.30 -2.76
CA ILE A 61 22.21 -11.31 -1.68
C ILE A 61 21.62 -12.68 -2.06
N ALA A 62 20.77 -12.72 -3.09
CA ALA A 62 20.21 -13.96 -3.64
C ALA A 62 21.04 -14.50 -4.83
N ASN A 63 22.33 -14.16 -4.92
CA ASN A 63 23.22 -14.53 -6.02
C ASN A 63 22.69 -14.11 -7.40
N GLY A 64 22.08 -12.92 -7.49
CA GLY A 64 21.56 -12.36 -8.74
C GLY A 64 20.26 -13.00 -9.25
N ARG A 65 19.60 -13.86 -8.47
CA ARG A 65 18.31 -14.46 -8.86
C ARG A 65 17.24 -13.38 -9.06
N GLU A 66 16.45 -13.53 -10.12
CA GLU A 66 15.24 -12.74 -10.34
C GLU A 66 14.10 -13.24 -9.45
N ILE A 67 13.77 -12.46 -8.42
CA ILE A 67 12.69 -12.74 -7.48
C ILE A 67 11.93 -11.44 -7.15
N PRO A 68 10.67 -11.50 -6.70
CA PRO A 68 9.94 -10.31 -6.25
C PRO A 68 10.71 -9.58 -5.16
N ALA A 69 11.08 -8.33 -5.41
CA ALA A 69 11.82 -7.52 -4.44
C ALA A 69 11.52 -6.03 -4.63
N TRP A 70 11.40 -5.31 -3.52
CA TRP A 70 11.15 -3.86 -3.54
C TRP A 70 12.38 -3.10 -4.04
N TYR A 71 13.55 -3.45 -3.51
CA TYR A 71 14.84 -2.87 -3.83
C TYR A 71 15.92 -3.96 -3.76
N ASP A 72 17.12 -3.67 -4.25
CA ASP A 72 18.22 -4.64 -4.16
C ASP A 72 18.85 -4.60 -2.76
N ILE A 73 19.10 -5.77 -2.18
CA ILE A 73 19.83 -5.92 -0.93
C ILE A 73 21.24 -6.39 -1.28
N GLU A 74 22.21 -5.49 -1.21
CA GLU A 74 23.58 -5.79 -1.60
C GLU A 74 24.34 -6.58 -0.52
N ALA A 75 24.14 -6.22 0.75
CA ALA A 75 24.68 -6.92 1.90
C ALA A 75 23.94 -6.53 3.18
N PHE A 76 24.11 -7.34 4.24
CA PHE A 76 23.80 -6.94 5.61
C PHE A 76 25.09 -6.63 6.36
N VAL A 77 25.21 -5.42 6.91
CA VAL A 77 26.34 -5.00 7.74
C VAL A 77 25.83 -4.46 9.06
N GLY A 78 26.22 -5.09 10.18
CA GLY A 78 25.80 -4.68 11.51
C GLY A 78 24.27 -4.70 11.73
N GLY A 79 23.56 -5.57 11.01
CA GLY A 79 22.10 -5.67 11.06
C GLY A 79 21.34 -4.68 10.17
N ALA A 80 22.02 -3.78 9.45
CA ALA A 80 21.44 -2.92 8.43
C ALA A 80 21.60 -3.54 7.04
N GLY A 81 20.57 -3.41 6.18
CA GLY A 81 20.62 -3.85 4.78
C GLY A 81 20.97 -2.68 3.87
N TYR A 82 21.99 -2.83 3.02
CA TYR A 82 22.30 -1.84 2.00
C TYR A 82 21.24 -1.89 0.90
N ALA A 83 20.52 -0.78 0.76
CA ALA A 83 19.21 -0.73 0.11
C ALA A 83 19.27 0.09 -1.19
N ALA A 84 19.91 -0.44 -2.22
CA ALA A 84 20.03 0.25 -3.50
C ALA A 84 18.67 0.37 -4.20
N GLY A 85 18.23 1.61 -4.45
CA GLY A 85 16.96 1.91 -5.13
C GLY A 85 15.71 1.83 -4.25
N ILE A 86 15.87 1.94 -2.93
CA ILE A 86 14.73 2.01 -2.00
C ILE A 86 13.92 3.30 -2.18
N GLU A 87 14.56 4.37 -2.67
CA GLU A 87 13.97 5.66 -3.03
C GLU A 87 12.90 5.50 -4.12
N ASP A 88 13.18 4.69 -5.13
CA ASP A 88 12.23 4.42 -6.22
C ASP A 88 10.96 3.75 -5.68
N THR A 89 11.12 2.83 -4.71
CA THR A 89 9.99 2.17 -4.06
C THR A 89 9.19 3.17 -3.21
N ARG A 90 9.87 4.04 -2.46
CA ARG A 90 9.22 5.12 -1.71
C ARG A 90 8.40 6.00 -2.66
N ASP A 91 8.94 6.40 -3.80
CA ASP A 91 8.24 7.29 -4.75
C ASP A 91 7.04 6.61 -5.40
N ALA A 92 7.16 5.32 -5.70
CA ALA A 92 6.03 4.51 -6.15
C ALA A 92 4.92 4.45 -5.07
N LEU A 93 5.29 4.22 -3.81
CA LEU A 93 4.36 4.19 -2.70
C LEU A 93 3.71 5.55 -2.42
N GLU A 94 4.48 6.65 -2.45
CA GLU A 94 3.91 8.00 -2.33
C GLU A 94 2.95 8.32 -3.48
N SER A 95 3.22 7.80 -4.68
CA SER A 95 2.29 7.91 -5.81
C SER A 95 1.00 7.13 -5.57
N MET A 96 1.06 5.96 -4.92
CA MET A 96 -0.13 5.21 -4.50
C MET A 96 -0.93 5.97 -3.43
N ILE A 97 -0.24 6.49 -2.41
CA ILE A 97 -0.85 7.32 -1.35
C ILE A 97 -1.54 8.54 -1.96
N ALA A 98 -0.88 9.23 -2.89
CA ALA A 98 -1.45 10.42 -3.54
C ALA A 98 -2.73 10.13 -4.33
N LYS A 99 -2.90 8.91 -4.87
CA LYS A 99 -4.14 8.49 -5.53
C LYS A 99 -5.28 8.34 -4.53
N GLU A 100 -5.02 7.75 -3.36
CA GLU A 100 -6.04 7.59 -2.31
C GLU A 100 -6.44 8.95 -1.68
N VAL A 101 -5.48 9.87 -1.54
CA VAL A 101 -5.73 11.24 -1.06
C VAL A 101 -6.58 12.06 -2.03
N LYS A 102 -6.50 11.79 -3.33
CA LYS A 102 -7.26 12.49 -4.37
C LYS A 102 -8.54 11.75 -4.79
N HIS A 103 -8.90 10.66 -4.10
CA HIS A 103 -9.99 9.80 -4.55
C HIS A 103 -11.33 10.56 -4.53
N SER A 104 -11.99 10.68 -5.67
CA SER A 104 -13.32 11.25 -5.82
C SER A 104 -14.36 10.14 -5.63
N VAL A 105 -15.32 10.33 -4.72
CA VAL A 105 -16.47 9.41 -4.61
C VAL A 105 -17.64 9.94 -5.41
N ALA A 106 -18.39 9.04 -6.04
CA ALA A 106 -19.63 9.41 -6.68
C ALA A 106 -20.71 9.61 -5.62
N LEU A 107 -21.26 10.81 -5.48
CA LEU A 107 -22.44 11.00 -4.63
C LEU A 107 -23.65 10.29 -5.25
N ARG A 108 -24.35 9.52 -4.42
CA ARG A 108 -25.71 9.07 -4.72
C ARG A 108 -26.67 10.18 -4.33
N GLY A 109 -27.06 11.01 -5.31
CA GLY A 109 -28.15 11.97 -5.13
C GLY A 109 -29.49 11.25 -4.98
N LEU A 110 -30.11 11.32 -3.79
CA LEU A 110 -31.52 10.98 -3.61
C LEU A 110 -32.34 12.27 -3.71
N THR A 111 -32.88 12.57 -4.89
CA THR A 111 -33.91 13.61 -5.02
C THR A 111 -35.29 13.00 -4.79
N THR A 112 -35.90 13.29 -3.65
CA THR A 112 -37.32 12.99 -3.42
C THR A 112 -38.19 14.04 -4.10
N GLY A 113 -38.83 13.67 -5.21
CA GLY A 113 -39.89 14.44 -5.85
C GLY A 113 -40.66 13.56 -6.84
N GLY A 114 -41.92 13.28 -6.50
CA GLY A 114 -43.00 12.72 -7.33
C GLY A 114 -42.66 11.81 -8.51
N ASP A 115 -42.95 10.51 -8.37
CA ASP A 115 -43.28 9.55 -9.43
C ASP A 115 -42.45 9.59 -10.72
N GLU A 116 -41.13 9.49 -10.62
CA GLU A 116 -40.28 8.69 -11.52
C GLU A 116 -38.84 8.71 -10.98
N VAL A 117 -38.30 7.53 -10.65
CA VAL A 117 -36.88 7.40 -10.26
C VAL A 117 -36.04 7.47 -11.54
N LEU A 118 -35.74 8.68 -12.01
CA LEU A 118 -34.68 8.90 -12.98
C LEU A 118 -33.32 8.90 -12.25
N LEU A 119 -32.55 7.84 -12.45
CA LEU A 119 -31.11 7.84 -12.20
C LEU A 119 -30.46 8.87 -13.14
N SER A 120 -30.15 10.07 -12.65
CA SER A 120 -29.38 11.05 -13.41
C SER A 120 -28.19 11.59 -12.63
N SER A 121 -27.05 11.60 -13.34
CA SER A 121 -25.85 12.44 -13.12
C SER A 121 -25.11 12.28 -11.78
N HIS A 122 -24.06 11.45 -11.77
CA HIS A 122 -23.09 11.39 -10.66
C HIS A 122 -22.29 12.71 -10.57
N GLU A 123 -22.59 13.52 -9.57
CA GLU A 123 -21.66 14.58 -9.13
C GLU A 123 -20.53 13.90 -8.34
N GLN A 124 -19.30 14.00 -8.85
CA GLN A 124 -18.11 13.51 -8.17
C GLN A 124 -17.66 14.58 -7.18
N VAL A 125 -17.63 14.25 -5.90
CA VAL A 125 -17.04 15.13 -4.89
C VAL A 125 -15.70 14.55 -4.46
N ASP A 126 -14.69 15.42 -4.40
CA ASP A 126 -13.39 15.11 -3.82
C ASP A 126 -13.59 14.74 -2.34
N ALA A 127 -13.63 13.43 -2.07
CA ALA A 127 -13.77 12.86 -0.73
C ALA A 127 -12.59 11.94 -0.42
N GLY A 128 -11.40 12.34 -0.88
CA GLY A 128 -10.20 11.53 -0.75
C GLY A 128 -9.82 11.31 0.72
N ILE A 129 -9.02 10.28 0.97
CA ILE A 129 -8.70 9.86 2.33
C ILE A 129 -7.63 10.78 2.90
N PRO A 130 -7.87 11.44 4.07
CA PRO A 130 -6.85 12.27 4.70
C PRO A 130 -5.58 11.45 4.97
N ARG A 131 -4.40 12.02 4.75
CA ARG A 131 -3.12 11.31 5.00
C ARG A 131 -3.00 10.79 6.43
N SER A 132 -3.59 11.48 7.41
CA SER A 132 -3.67 11.04 8.81
C SER A 132 -4.47 9.75 9.02
N ARG A 133 -5.19 9.26 8.01
CA ARG A 133 -5.92 7.99 7.99
C ARG A 133 -5.29 6.98 7.02
N ILE A 134 -4.05 7.21 6.62
CA ILE A 134 -3.26 6.29 5.79
C ILE A 134 -2.14 5.71 6.64
N VAL A 135 -2.04 4.38 6.66
CA VAL A 135 -0.94 3.65 7.30
C VAL A 135 -0.15 2.91 6.24
N VAL A 136 1.18 2.94 6.37
CA VAL A 136 2.09 2.13 5.55
C VAL A 136 2.72 1.07 6.44
N GLY A 137 2.53 -0.20 6.09
CA GLY A 137 3.09 -1.31 6.83
C GLY A 137 3.79 -2.33 5.95
N GLY A 138 4.55 -3.22 6.58
CA GLY A 138 5.15 -4.33 5.86
C GLY A 138 5.95 -5.28 6.74
N PHE A 139 6.33 -6.40 6.12
CA PHE A 139 7.13 -7.45 6.74
C PHE A 139 8.53 -7.54 6.12
N SER A 140 9.55 -7.77 6.93
CA SER A 140 10.94 -7.96 6.49
C SER A 140 11.38 -6.85 5.52
N GLN A 141 11.71 -7.14 4.26
CA GLN A 141 12.06 -6.11 3.26
C GLN A 141 10.96 -5.04 3.09
N GLY A 142 9.68 -5.41 3.04
CA GLY A 142 8.57 -4.46 2.96
C GLY A 142 8.42 -3.61 4.22
N GLY A 143 8.79 -4.15 5.39
CA GLY A 143 8.89 -3.39 6.64
C GLY A 143 9.97 -2.30 6.58
N ALA A 144 11.09 -2.58 5.89
CA ALA A 144 12.19 -1.65 5.76
C ALA A 144 11.80 -0.48 4.83
N VAL A 145 11.10 -0.78 3.73
CA VAL A 145 10.46 0.25 2.87
C VAL A 145 9.48 1.11 3.66
N SER A 146 8.65 0.49 4.51
CA SER A 146 7.65 1.19 5.33
C SER A 146 8.31 2.15 6.32
N TYR A 147 9.34 1.68 7.01
CA TYR A 147 10.16 2.50 7.90
C TYR A 147 10.81 3.67 7.13
N PHE A 148 11.50 3.38 6.03
CA PHE A 148 12.18 4.39 5.23
C PHE A 148 11.22 5.46 4.71
N THR A 149 10.10 5.05 4.11
CA THR A 149 9.09 5.96 3.57
C THR A 149 8.47 6.82 4.67
N GLY A 150 8.07 6.22 5.79
CA GLY A 150 7.38 6.93 6.87
C GLY A 150 8.21 8.04 7.51
N PHE A 151 9.53 7.87 7.59
CA PHE A 151 10.43 8.91 8.13
C PHE A 151 10.92 9.93 7.10
N GLN A 152 10.80 9.62 5.80
CA GLN A 152 11.19 10.53 4.72
C GLN A 152 10.01 11.26 4.07
N THR A 153 8.77 10.92 4.42
CA THR A 153 7.60 11.57 3.84
C THR A 153 7.56 13.06 4.21
N LYS A 154 7.29 13.91 3.21
CA LYS A 154 7.18 15.37 3.42
C LYS A 154 5.87 15.76 4.09
N GLN A 155 4.85 14.91 3.98
CA GLN A 155 3.53 15.14 4.55
C GLN A 155 3.16 13.97 5.47
N PRO A 156 2.89 14.22 6.76
CA PRO A 156 2.64 13.16 7.73
C PRO A 156 1.53 12.20 7.27
N ILE A 157 1.77 10.92 7.49
CA ILE A 157 0.77 9.85 7.37
C ILE A 157 0.27 9.44 8.77
N GLY A 158 -0.81 8.67 8.84
CA GLY A 158 -1.42 8.22 10.10
C GLY A 158 -0.52 7.31 10.94
N GLY A 159 0.39 6.57 10.30
CA GLY A 159 1.42 5.81 11.01
C GLY A 159 2.15 4.81 10.12
N ILE A 160 3.09 4.10 10.74
CA ILE A 160 3.79 2.96 10.12
C ILE A 160 3.65 1.69 10.95
N MET A 161 3.64 0.54 10.27
CA MET A 161 3.65 -0.78 10.90
C MET A 161 4.82 -1.61 10.39
N VAL A 162 5.83 -1.84 11.23
CA VAL A 162 7.09 -2.48 10.82
C VAL A 162 7.21 -3.84 11.51
N LEU A 163 7.09 -4.94 10.74
CA LEU A 163 7.08 -6.30 11.26
C LEU A 163 8.37 -7.04 10.91
N SER A 164 9.12 -7.48 11.93
CA SER A 164 10.34 -8.31 11.79
C SER A 164 11.29 -7.82 10.69
N SER A 165 11.66 -6.55 10.78
CA SER A 165 12.40 -5.83 9.73
C SER A 165 13.73 -5.27 10.25
N PHE A 166 14.38 -4.46 9.44
CA PHE A 166 15.67 -3.83 9.69
C PHE A 166 15.65 -2.38 9.19
N ILE A 167 16.65 -1.60 9.60
CA ILE A 167 16.82 -0.23 9.12
C ILE A 167 17.61 -0.28 7.80
N PRO A 168 17.04 0.17 6.66
CA PRO A 168 17.77 0.24 5.41
C PRO A 168 18.79 1.38 5.44
N ARG A 169 19.92 1.19 4.74
CA ARG A 169 20.99 2.20 4.63
C ARG A 169 21.44 2.34 3.19
N GLU A 170 21.78 3.56 2.80
CA GLU A 170 22.64 3.81 1.65
C GLU A 170 24.08 3.37 1.99
N LYS A 171 24.85 3.00 0.96
CA LYS A 171 26.26 2.62 1.12
C LYS A 171 27.15 3.79 1.49
#